data_AF-A0A0A9F4E4-F1
#
_entry.id   AF-A0A0A9F4E4-F1
#
_cell.length_a   1.000
_cell.length_b   1.000
_cell.length_c   1.000
_cell.angle_alpha   90.00
_cell.angle_beta   90.00
_cell.angle_gamma   90.00
#
_symmetry.space_group_name_H-M   'P 1'
#
loop_
_entity.id
_entity.type
_entity.pdbx_description
1 polymer ?
#
loop_
_entity_poly.entity_id
_entity_poly.type
_entity_poly.pdbx_seq_one_letter_code
_entity_poly.pdbx_strand_id
1 'polypeptide(L)'
;MDQFIDLCILCGCDYCDSIKGIGGQTALKLIHQHGSIESILENINKDRYQIPEEWPYEEARRLFKEPSVTLDIPELKWTAPDEEGLINFLVKENGFNEDRVTKAIDKIKSAKNKSSQGRLESFSSQLSAHLHR
;
A
#
# COMPACT_ATOMS: atom_id res chain seq x y z
N MET A 1 -8.94 8.89 12.03
CA MET A 1 -7.91 8.53 11.03
C MET A 1 -6.53 8.58 11.67
N ASP A 2 -6.21 9.66 12.37
CA ASP A 2 -4.87 9.92 12.95
C ASP A 2 -4.33 8.81 13.85
N GLN A 3 -5.16 8.27 14.76
CA GLN A 3 -4.75 7.16 15.63
C GLN A 3 -4.35 5.89 14.86
N PHE A 4 -4.97 5.64 13.70
CA PHE A 4 -4.65 4.49 12.87
C PHE A 4 -3.32 4.69 12.14
N ILE A 5 -3.06 5.91 11.65
CA ILE A 5 -1.77 6.26 11.05
C ILE A 5 -0.66 6.14 12.09
N ASP A 6 -0.88 6.66 13.29
CA ASP A 6 0.06 6.57 14.41
C ASP A 6 0.32 5.12 14.82
N LEU A 7 -0.73 4.28 14.85
CA LEU A 7 -0.60 2.84 15.03
C LEU A 7 0.31 2.23 13.95
N CYS A 8 0.08 2.53 12.68
CA CYS A 8 0.90 2.02 11.57
C CYS A 8 2.37 2.44 11.70
N ILE A 9 2.64 3.70 12.03
CA ILE A 9 4.00 4.20 12.26
C ILE A 9 4.67 3.45 13.41
N LEU A 10 3.97 3.26 14.53
CA LEU A 10 4.49 2.53 15.71
C LEU A 10 4.68 1.03 15.44
N CYS A 11 3.91 0.43 14.54
CA CYS A 11 4.10 -0.96 14.11
C CYS A 11 5.35 -1.13 13.23
N GLY A 12 5.85 -0.03 12.67
CA GLY A 12 6.90 0.01 11.65
C GLY A 12 6.29 0.34 10.28
N CYS A 13 6.84 1.38 9.64
CA CYS A 13 6.53 1.77 8.27
C CYS A 13 7.82 2.05 7.50
N ASP A 14 7.73 2.23 6.18
CA ASP A 14 8.91 2.44 5.32
C ASP A 14 9.42 3.89 5.32
N TYR A 15 8.75 4.81 6.02
CA TYR A 15 9.05 6.25 5.97
C TYR A 15 9.91 6.77 7.13
N CYS A 16 10.06 5.98 8.20
CA CYS A 16 10.90 6.32 9.34
C CYS A 16 11.25 5.04 10.13
N ASP A 17 12.27 5.11 10.99
CA ASP A 17 12.62 4.00 11.88
C ASP A 17 11.47 3.62 12.83
N SER A 18 11.57 2.42 13.40
CA SER A 18 10.64 1.92 14.43
C SER A 18 11.28 1.96 15.82
N ILE A 19 10.45 2.08 16.85
CA ILE A 19 10.93 1.98 18.24
C ILE A 19 11.11 0.49 18.57
N LYS A 20 12.36 0.09 18.80
CA LYS A 20 12.70 -1.31 19.12
C LYS A 20 11.88 -1.82 20.31
N GLY A 21 11.21 -2.96 20.13
CA GLY A 21 10.37 -3.58 21.15
C GLY A 21 8.91 -3.12 21.14
N ILE A 22 8.54 -2.18 20.27
CA ILE A 22 7.15 -1.85 19.95
C ILE A 22 6.80 -2.54 18.63
N GLY A 23 5.90 -3.52 18.69
CA GLY A 23 5.27 -4.14 17.52
C GLY A 23 3.75 -4.03 17.62
N GLY A 24 3.00 -4.67 16.71
CA GLY A 24 1.56 -4.45 16.56
C GLY A 24 0.71 -4.50 17.84
N GLN A 25 0.91 -5.50 18.70
CA GLN A 25 0.15 -5.60 19.95
C GLN A 25 0.49 -4.49 20.95
N THR A 26 1.78 -4.14 21.08
CA THR A 26 2.23 -3.09 22.00
C THR A 26 1.79 -1.72 21.48
N ALA A 27 1.96 -1.47 20.18
CA ALA A 27 1.52 -0.25 19.53
C ALA A 27 0.01 -0.03 19.71
N LEU A 28 -0.81 -1.07 19.51
CA LEU A 28 -2.25 -1.00 19.70
C LEU A 28 -2.63 -0.62 21.14
N LYS A 29 -1.97 -1.23 22.14
CA LYS A 29 -2.20 -0.90 23.55
C LYS A 29 -1.83 0.56 23.86
N LEU A 30 -0.67 1.00 23.39
CA LEU A 30 -0.18 2.36 23.61
C LEU A 30 -1.11 3.40 22.96
N ILE A 31 -1.58 3.15 21.73
CA ILE A 31 -2.52 4.05 21.05
C ILE A 31 -3.87 4.10 21.76
N HIS A 32 -4.41 2.96 22.23
CA HIS A 32 -5.64 2.97 23.03
C HIS A 32 -5.50 3.75 24.33
N GLN A 33 -4.33 3.69 24.98
CA GLN A 33 -4.08 4.32 26.26
C GLN A 33 -3.79 5.82 26.15
N HIS A 34 -3.02 6.23 25.14
CA HIS A 34 -2.45 7.57 25.05
C HIS A 34 -2.97 8.39 23.86
N GLY A 35 -3.61 7.76 22.88
CA GLY A 35 -4.31 8.43 21.81
C GLY A 35 -3.45 8.99 20.66
N SER A 36 -2.18 9.33 20.89
CA SER A 36 -1.26 9.81 19.84
C SER A 36 0.20 9.45 20.14
N ILE A 37 1.07 9.52 19.13
CA ILE A 37 2.52 9.29 19.31
C ILE A 37 3.12 10.29 20.30
N GLU A 38 2.74 11.56 20.25
CA GLU A 38 3.19 12.62 21.16
C GLU A 38 2.96 12.22 22.62
N SER A 39 1.72 11.88 22.97
CA SER A 39 1.36 11.47 24.32
C SER A 39 2.01 10.15 24.73
N ILE A 40 2.30 9.25 23.79
CA ILE A 40 3.10 8.04 24.05
C ILE A 40 4.53 8.43 24.44
N LEU A 41 5.19 9.29 23.67
CA LEU A 41 6.58 9.70 23.91
C LEU A 41 6.76 10.42 25.26
N GLU A 42 5.74 11.13 25.73
CA GLU A 42 5.72 11.77 27.05
C GLU A 42 5.61 10.75 28.21
N ASN A 43 4.89 9.64 28.00
CA ASN A 43 4.50 8.72 29.07
C ASN A 43 5.19 7.35 29.02
N ILE A 44 5.94 7.06 27.95
CA ILE A 44 6.60 5.77 27.75
C ILE A 44 7.83 5.62 28.64
N ASN A 45 8.09 4.39 29.09
CA ASN A 45 9.30 4.06 29.85
C ASN A 45 10.54 4.13 28.94
N LYS A 46 11.33 5.20 29.06
CA LYS A 46 12.53 5.47 28.27
C LYS A 46 13.73 4.56 28.59
N ASP A 47 13.73 3.88 29.73
CA ASP A 47 14.75 2.87 30.05
C ASP A 47 14.51 1.57 29.27
N ARG A 48 13.24 1.27 28.98
CA ARG A 48 12.83 0.08 28.22
C ARG A 48 12.86 0.31 26.72
N TYR A 49 12.40 1.46 26.26
CA TYR A 49 12.23 1.76 24.84
C TYR A 49 13.18 2.87 24.42
N GLN A 50 14.11 2.51 23.52
CA GLN A 50 15.04 3.46 22.92
C GLN A 50 14.35 4.16 21.75
N ILE A 51 14.03 5.43 21.95
CA ILE A 51 13.46 6.31 20.93
C ILE A 51 14.63 6.88 20.12
N PRO A 52 14.60 6.81 18.77
CA PRO A 52 15.61 7.48 17.94
C PRO A 52 15.64 8.98 18.22
N GLU A 53 16.83 9.58 18.28
CA GLU A 53 17.00 11.01 18.61
C GLU A 53 16.35 11.92 17.55
N GLU A 54 16.52 11.55 16.28
CA GLU A 54 15.83 12.17 15.14
C GLU A 54 14.80 11.20 14.59
N TRP A 55 13.63 11.13 15.22
CA TRP A 55 12.54 10.27 14.75
C TRP A 55 11.48 11.09 13.99
N PRO A 56 11.49 11.12 12.64
CA PRO A 56 10.63 11.99 11.83
C PRO A 56 9.21 11.43 11.65
N TYR A 57 8.57 10.99 12.75
CA TYR A 57 7.24 10.39 12.69
C TYR A 57 6.16 11.38 12.21
N GLU A 58 6.33 12.68 12.46
CA GLU A 58 5.43 13.73 11.97
C GLU A 58 5.47 13.82 10.44
N GLU A 59 6.66 13.70 9.86
CA GLU A 59 6.88 13.70 8.42
C GLU A 59 6.26 12.46 7.77
N ALA A 60 6.46 11.28 8.39
CA ALA A 60 5.81 10.04 7.99
C ALA A 60 4.27 10.16 8.08
N ARG A 61 3.75 10.74 9.16
CA ARG A 61 2.32 10.99 9.34
C ARG A 61 1.78 11.91 8.25
N ARG A 62 2.53 12.95 7.86
CA ARG A 62 2.15 13.84 6.74
C ARG A 62 2.11 13.07 5.43
N LEU A 63 3.09 12.21 5.12
CA LEU A 63 3.08 11.38 3.91
C LEU A 63 1.85 10.46 3.82
N PHE A 64 1.38 9.92 4.95
CA PHE A 64 0.13 9.13 5.00
C PHE A 64 -1.12 9.99 4.78
N LYS A 65 -1.16 11.23 5.27
CA LYS A 65 -2.33 12.12 5.17
C LYS A 65 -2.40 12.84 3.83
N GLU A 66 -1.25 13.26 3.32
CA GLU A 66 -1.07 14.09 2.14
C GLU A 66 -0.10 13.41 1.17
N PRO A 67 -0.46 12.21 0.66
CA PRO A 67 0.39 11.53 -0.29
C PRO A 67 0.44 12.33 -1.59
N SER A 68 1.62 12.38 -2.22
CA SER A 68 1.77 12.96 -3.55
C SER A 68 1.10 12.04 -4.57
N VAL A 69 -0.13 12.37 -4.94
CA VAL A 69 -0.95 11.61 -5.91
C VAL A 69 -1.37 12.49 -7.07
N THR A 70 -1.43 11.91 -8.27
CA THR A 70 -2.06 12.57 -9.42
C THR A 70 -3.55 12.23 -9.46
N LEU A 71 -4.37 13.26 -9.67
CA LEU A 71 -5.80 13.09 -9.98
C LEU A 71 -6.06 13.07 -11.49
N ASP A 72 -5.07 13.44 -12.29
CA ASP A 72 -5.10 13.33 -13.75
C ASP A 72 -4.77 11.88 -14.15
N ILE A 73 -5.75 11.00 -13.94
CA ILE A 73 -5.64 9.57 -14.24
C ILE A 73 -6.20 9.36 -15.66
N PRO A 74 -5.38 8.95 -16.63
CA PRO A 74 -5.86 8.67 -17.98
C PRO A 74 -6.81 7.47 -17.99
N GLU A 75 -7.64 7.37 -19.03
CA GLU A 75 -8.54 6.24 -19.21
C GLU A 75 -7.75 4.93 -19.32
N LEU A 76 -7.95 4.02 -18.36
CA LEU A 76 -7.26 2.73 -18.32
C LEU A 76 -7.85 1.78 -19.39
N LYS A 77 -7.11 1.54 -20.48
CA LYS A 77 -7.50 0.63 -21.57
C LYS A 77 -6.58 -0.57 -21.66
N TRP A 78 -7.16 -1.76 -21.59
CA TRP A 78 -6.44 -3.02 -21.89
C TRP A 78 -6.41 -3.28 -23.40
N THR A 79 -5.26 -3.05 -24.04
CA THR A 79 -5.03 -3.30 -25.47
C THR A 79 -4.56 -4.76 -25.71
N ALA A 80 -4.34 -5.14 -26.96
CA ALA A 80 -3.72 -6.44 -27.25
C ALA A 80 -2.21 -6.35 -26.97
N PRO A 81 -1.56 -7.43 -26.50
CA PRO A 81 -0.11 -7.42 -26.31
C PRO A 81 0.62 -7.28 -27.65
N ASP A 82 1.72 -6.53 -27.67
CA ASP A 82 2.67 -6.49 -28.78
C ASP A 82 3.55 -7.74 -28.74
N GLU A 83 3.18 -8.77 -29.51
CA GLU A 83 3.87 -10.06 -29.47
C GLU A 83 5.30 -9.97 -29.97
N GLU A 84 5.51 -9.26 -31.07
CA GLU A 84 6.83 -9.12 -31.69
C GLU A 84 7.77 -8.37 -30.75
N GLY A 85 7.29 -7.25 -30.18
CA GLY A 85 8.03 -6.49 -29.18
C GLY A 85 8.37 -7.32 -27.94
N LEU A 86 7.41 -8.12 -27.44
CA LEU A 86 7.63 -9.00 -26.28
C LEU A 86 8.66 -10.10 -26.56
N ILE A 87 8.61 -10.74 -27.74
CA ILE A 87 9.60 -11.77 -28.13
C ILE A 87 10.97 -11.12 -28.31
N ASN A 88 11.05 -9.96 -28.96
CA ASN A 88 12.32 -9.26 -29.14
C ASN A 88 12.97 -8.90 -27.79
N PHE A 89 12.22 -8.25 -26.89
CA PHE A 89 12.74 -7.83 -25.59
C PHE A 89 13.06 -9.03 -24.67
N LEU A 90 12.12 -9.96 -24.48
CA LEU A 90 12.32 -11.03 -23.50
C LEU A 90 13.25 -12.13 -24.02
N VAL A 91 13.07 -12.58 -25.26
CA VAL A 91 13.83 -13.72 -25.79
C VAL A 91 15.17 -13.26 -26.35
N LYS A 92 15.17 -12.31 -27.28
CA LYS A 92 16.40 -11.93 -28.00
C LYS A 92 17.35 -11.09 -27.13
N GLU A 93 16.83 -10.11 -26.41
CA GLU A 93 17.66 -9.21 -25.59
C GLU A 93 17.95 -9.77 -24.20
N ASN A 94 16.98 -10.45 -23.57
CA ASN A 94 17.09 -10.92 -22.19
C ASN A 94 17.21 -12.46 -22.04
N GLY A 95 17.24 -13.22 -23.14
CA GLY A 95 17.55 -14.66 -23.12
C GLY A 95 16.47 -15.55 -22.49
N PHE A 96 15.23 -15.08 -22.38
CA PHE A 96 14.13 -15.90 -21.88
C PHE A 96 13.80 -17.03 -22.87
N ASN A 97 13.29 -18.14 -22.35
CA ASN A 97 12.86 -19.27 -23.20
C ASN A 97 11.65 -18.89 -24.06
N GLU A 98 11.79 -18.98 -25.38
CA GLU A 98 10.79 -18.57 -26.37
C GLU A 98 9.45 -19.29 -26.20
N ASP A 99 9.47 -20.62 -26.08
CA ASP A 99 8.24 -21.42 -25.92
C ASP A 99 7.43 -21.00 -24.70
N ARG A 100 8.10 -20.63 -23.60
CA ARG A 100 7.42 -20.14 -22.38
C ARG A 100 6.80 -18.76 -22.60
N VAL A 101 7.49 -17.87 -23.31
CA VAL A 101 6.99 -16.53 -23.62
C VAL A 101 5.79 -16.63 -24.55
N THR A 102 5.88 -17.39 -25.65
CA THR A 102 4.77 -17.57 -26.61
C THR A 102 3.52 -18.14 -25.93
N LYS A 103 3.65 -19.19 -25.11
CA LYS A 103 2.53 -19.75 -24.36
C LYS A 103 1.89 -18.76 -23.39
N ALA A 104 2.68 -17.88 -22.77
CA ALA A 104 2.16 -16.85 -21.89
C ALA A 104 1.38 -15.78 -22.66
N ILE A 105 1.88 -15.38 -23.84
CA ILE A 105 1.18 -14.45 -24.73
C ILE A 105 -0.18 -15.01 -25.17
N ASP A 106 -0.23 -16.28 -25.58
CA ASP A 106 -1.49 -16.95 -25.94
C ASP A 106 -2.49 -16.98 -24.78
N LYS A 107 -1.99 -17.19 -23.55
CA LYS A 107 -2.82 -17.15 -22.34
C LYS A 107 -3.40 -15.76 -22.09
N ILE A 108 -2.62 -14.70 -22.30
CA ILE A 108 -3.08 -13.31 -22.18
C ILE A 108 -4.17 -13.01 -23.23
N LYS A 109 -3.93 -13.38 -24.49
CA LYS A 109 -4.90 -13.21 -25.58
C LYS A 109 -6.22 -13.92 -25.29
N SER A 110 -6.16 -15.16 -24.82
CA SER A 110 -7.36 -15.94 -24.50
C SER A 110 -8.10 -15.44 -23.24
N ALA A 111 -7.39 -14.88 -22.26
CA ALA A 111 -8.00 -14.30 -21.06
C ALA A 111 -8.82 -13.04 -21.37
N LYS A 112 -8.37 -12.20 -22.32
CA LYS A 112 -9.07 -10.96 -22.72
C LYS A 112 -10.52 -11.20 -23.16
N ASN A 113 -10.79 -12.34 -23.80
CA ASN A 113 -12.12 -12.66 -24.33
C ASN A 113 -13.07 -13.25 -23.28
N LYS A 114 -12.56 -13.58 -22.09
CA LYS A 114 -13.38 -14.03 -20.96
C LYS A 114 -13.69 -12.83 -20.09
N SER A 115 -14.70 -12.04 -20.47
CA SER A 115 -15.13 -10.89 -19.66
C SER A 115 -15.43 -11.35 -18.24
N SER A 116 -14.80 -10.73 -17.23
CA SER A 116 -15.24 -10.92 -15.85
C SER A 116 -16.63 -10.33 -15.71
N GLN A 117 -17.63 -11.17 -15.41
CA GLN A 117 -18.94 -10.71 -14.97
C GLN A 117 -18.73 -9.62 -13.91
N GLY A 118 -19.26 -8.42 -14.17
CA GLY A 118 -19.16 -7.31 -13.23
C GLY A 118 -19.70 -7.73 -11.87
N ARG A 119 -18.97 -7.41 -10.79
CA ARG A 119 -19.48 -7.67 -9.44
C ARG A 119 -20.67 -6.75 -9.19
N LEU A 120 -21.72 -7.24 -8.54
CA LEU A 120 -22.87 -6.40 -8.16
C LEU A 120 -22.45 -5.14 -7.38
N GLU A 121 -21.37 -5.25 -6.60
CA GLU A 121 -20.77 -4.13 -5.86
C GLU A 121 -20.24 -3.00 -6.75
N SER A 122 -19.88 -3.26 -8.01
CA SER A 122 -19.45 -2.18 -8.93
C SER A 122 -20.60 -1.31 -9.41
N PHE A 123 -21.85 -1.70 -9.16
CA PHE A 123 -23.06 -0.93 -9.51
C PHE A 123 -23.60 -0.09 -8.35
N SER A 124 -23.13 -0.34 -7.12
CA SER A 124 -23.61 0.32 -5.92
C SER A 124 -22.44 0.98 -5.18
N SER A 125 -22.35 2.31 -5.22
CA SER A 125 -21.57 3.03 -4.21
C SER A 125 -22.17 2.69 -2.85
N GLN A 126 -21.39 2.13 -1.92
CA GLN A 126 -21.87 1.93 -0.56
C GLN A 126 -22.34 3.29 -0.01
N LEU A 127 -23.66 3.40 0.18
CA LEU A 127 -24.31 4.50 0.86
C LEU A 127 -24.00 4.36 2.36
N SER A 128 -22.82 4.82 2.76
CA SER A 128 -22.43 4.90 4.17
C SER A 128 -21.49 6.09 4.40
N ALA A 129 -21.91 7.26 3.92
CA ALA A 129 -21.54 8.53 4.52
C ALA A 129 -22.84 9.26 4.88
N HIS A 130 -22.96 9.66 6.14
CA HIS A 130 -24.14 10.25 6.77
C HIS A 130 -25.29 9.28 7.05
N LEU A 131 -25.38 8.82 8.31
CA LEU A 131 -26.63 8.86 9.08
C LEU A 131 -26.30 8.60 10.58
N HIS A 132 -26.55 9.63 11.40
CA HIS A 132 -26.63 9.65 12.88
C HIS A 132 -25.29 9.75 13.62
N ARG A 133 -24.93 10.97 14.05
CA ARG A 133 -25.22 11.59 15.38
C ARG A 133 -24.29 11.09 16.47
#